data_AF-A0A4R3AJX8-F1
#
_entry.id   AF-A0A4R3AJX8-F1
#
_cell.length_a   1.000
_cell.length_b   1.000
_cell.length_c   1.000
_cell.angle_alpha   90.00
_cell.angle_beta   90.00
_cell.angle_gamma   90.00
#
_symmetry.space_group_name_H-M   'P 1'
#
loop_
_entity.id
_entity.type
_entity.pdbx_description
1 polymer ?
#
loop_
_entity_poly.entity_id
_entity_poly.type
_entity_poly.pdbx_seq_one_letter_code
_entity_poly.pdbx_strand_id
1 'polypeptide(L)'
;MVEIKMEIITKLKPLFNDLLKIGFTDFVKSDEFVRVCNELGIIEQYSSAFNEVQTQTKDDWAWLGIDNIQYDNVLAKLLNNTFADEKVNFTHIVCKMVIAYLPLSHYVTSISDFRRDIQFLGASAMELEILDQAWEKETNNYHKKVTVLKNLLINRATGGIVDDNHYLILRSDLLKQATLKTLIPEFVVNSQSVYEFWQYIKAALGSYAERRFFLQAAFDPLINATLNFSRSVPHHDMIAQITTVDEQFIAQAWRKALDRMNEDAEAAITSARSLIETVCKHILDEKEVNYDDTVELPKLYKQTAGVLNLSPDQHSEQLFKQILGGCQTVVEGLGGLRNKFGDAHGMSKKKSKPAVRHATLAVNLSGAMCSFLLQTFNHLKEKSSYN
;
A
#
# COMPACT_ATOMS: atom_id res chain seq x y z
N MET A 1 36.30 -19.87 15.36
CA MET A 1 35.05 -19.20 15.76
C MET A 1 34.29 -20.19 16.63
N VAL A 2 34.33 -20.01 17.95
CA VAL A 2 33.47 -20.76 18.86
C VAL A 2 32.13 -20.04 18.84
N GLU A 3 31.20 -20.56 18.04
CA GLU A 3 29.83 -20.08 17.97
C GLU A 3 29.16 -20.52 19.28
N ILE A 4 29.06 -19.60 20.26
CA ILE A 4 28.31 -19.86 21.48
C ILE A 4 26.84 -19.90 21.08
N LYS A 5 26.37 -21.10 20.70
CA LYS A 5 24.95 -21.39 20.54
C LYS A 5 24.33 -21.41 21.93
N MET A 6 23.76 -20.29 22.35
CA MET A 6 22.83 -20.32 23.47
C MET A 6 21.63 -21.22 23.13
N GLU A 7 21.17 -21.98 24.11
CA GLU A 7 20.02 -22.85 23.97
C GLU A 7 18.72 -22.06 24.00
N ILE A 8 18.11 -21.88 22.83
CA ILE A 8 16.73 -21.45 22.73
C ILE A 8 15.80 -22.58 23.18
N ILE A 9 14.70 -22.25 23.87
CA ILE A 9 13.66 -23.22 24.22
C ILE A 9 13.23 -24.00 22.97
N THR A 10 13.25 -25.33 23.03
CA THR A 10 13.03 -26.22 21.87
C THR A 10 11.77 -25.87 21.09
N LYS A 11 10.69 -25.50 21.78
CA LYS A 11 9.40 -25.11 21.16
C LYS A 11 9.48 -23.80 20.35
N LEU A 12 10.40 -22.89 20.70
CA LEU A 12 10.58 -21.58 20.04
C LEU A 12 11.59 -21.62 18.89
N LYS A 13 12.34 -22.70 18.75
CA LYS A 13 13.39 -22.83 17.73
C LYS A 13 12.91 -22.58 16.29
N PRO A 14 11.74 -23.10 15.85
CA PRO A 14 11.22 -22.81 14.51
C PRO A 14 10.99 -21.30 14.30
N LEU A 15 10.23 -20.68 15.21
CA LEU A 15 9.94 -19.24 15.24
C LEU A 15 11.20 -18.38 15.18
N PHE A 16 12.21 -18.71 15.98
CA PHE A 16 13.48 -17.99 16.01
C PHE A 16 14.23 -18.06 14.69
N ASN A 17 14.30 -19.24 14.07
CA ASN A 17 14.94 -19.37 12.77
C ASN A 17 14.23 -18.52 11.71
N ASP A 18 12.91 -18.41 11.78
CA ASP A 18 12.15 -17.55 10.87
C ASP A 18 12.42 -16.06 11.10
N LEU A 19 12.54 -15.63 12.37
CA LEU A 19 12.95 -14.27 12.70
C LEU A 19 14.36 -13.94 12.17
N LEU A 20 15.30 -14.89 12.24
CA LEU A 20 16.63 -14.73 11.66
C LEU A 20 16.57 -14.60 10.13
N LYS A 21 15.79 -15.46 9.46
CA LYS A 21 15.63 -15.43 7.99
C LYS A 21 15.08 -14.10 7.47
N ILE A 22 14.20 -13.45 8.23
CA ILE A 22 13.65 -12.15 7.83
C ILE A 22 14.57 -10.98 8.19
N GLY A 23 15.71 -11.23 8.85
CA GLY A 23 16.65 -10.17 9.27
C GLY A 23 16.17 -9.39 10.49
N PHE A 24 15.38 -10.01 11.37
CA PHE A 24 14.85 -9.35 12.56
C PHE A 24 15.95 -8.91 13.54
N THR A 25 17.11 -9.57 13.54
CA THR A 25 18.27 -9.19 14.37
C THR A 25 18.72 -7.74 14.15
N ASP A 26 18.64 -7.24 12.91
CA ASP A 26 18.97 -5.84 12.60
C ASP A 26 18.01 -4.84 13.25
N PHE A 27 16.80 -5.29 13.59
CA PHE A 27 15.86 -4.48 14.35
C PHE A 27 16.18 -4.51 15.84
N VAL A 28 16.56 -5.65 16.39
CA VAL A 28 16.90 -5.82 17.82
C VAL A 28 18.03 -4.88 18.29
N LYS A 29 18.93 -4.49 17.39
CA LYS A 29 20.01 -3.52 17.64
C LYS A 29 19.58 -2.04 17.57
N SER A 30 18.36 -1.74 17.14
CA SER A 30 17.91 -0.38 16.84
C SER A 30 17.26 0.31 18.04
N ASP A 31 17.39 1.63 18.11
CA ASP A 31 16.69 2.46 19.12
C ASP A 31 15.17 2.30 19.04
N GLU A 32 14.64 2.03 17.85
CA GLU A 32 13.21 1.83 17.64
C GLU A 32 12.72 0.53 18.29
N PHE A 33 13.54 -0.53 18.30
CA PHE A 33 13.19 -1.74 19.03
C PHE A 33 13.12 -1.51 20.53
N VAL A 34 14.01 -0.69 21.09
CA VAL A 34 13.97 -0.30 22.51
C VAL A 34 12.65 0.42 22.82
N ARG A 35 12.16 1.29 21.93
CA ARG A 35 10.84 1.93 22.08
C ARG A 35 9.71 0.92 22.06
N VAL A 36 9.70 0.00 21.10
CA VAL A 36 8.71 -1.09 21.02
C VAL A 36 8.73 -1.95 22.29
N CYS A 37 9.91 -2.27 22.84
CA CYS A 37 10.01 -2.99 24.11
C CYS A 37 9.38 -2.21 25.27
N ASN A 38 9.52 -0.89 25.33
CA ASN A 38 8.87 -0.07 26.34
C ASN A 38 7.35 -0.06 26.17
N GLU A 39 6.85 0.11 24.94
CA GLU A 39 5.41 0.11 24.64
C GLU A 39 4.73 -1.23 24.96
N LEU A 40 5.45 -2.33 24.73
CA LEU A 40 4.97 -3.68 25.01
C LEU A 40 5.22 -4.14 26.46
N GLY A 41 5.87 -3.31 27.29
CA GLY A 41 6.18 -3.64 28.68
C GLY A 41 7.23 -4.73 28.86
N ILE A 42 8.07 -4.99 27.85
CA ILE A 42 9.11 -6.04 27.86
C ILE A 42 10.55 -5.51 27.99
N ILE A 43 10.70 -4.25 28.39
CA ILE A 43 12.02 -3.59 28.45
C ILE A 43 12.96 -4.26 29.47
N GLU A 44 12.43 -4.82 30.54
CA GLU A 44 13.21 -5.56 31.55
C GLU A 44 13.77 -6.85 30.96
N GLN A 45 12.96 -7.61 30.21
CA GLN A 45 13.36 -8.84 29.54
C GLN A 45 14.44 -8.55 28.48
N TYR A 46 14.29 -7.48 27.71
CA TYR A 46 15.30 -7.03 26.75
C TYR A 46 16.60 -6.60 27.42
N SER A 47 16.53 -5.76 28.45
CA SER A 47 17.70 -5.25 29.17
C SER A 47 18.47 -6.38 29.84
N SER A 48 17.75 -7.33 30.45
CA SER A 48 18.34 -8.55 31.02
C SER A 48 19.06 -9.38 29.94
N ALA A 49 18.37 -9.67 28.83
CA ALA A 49 18.95 -10.42 27.72
C ALA A 49 20.21 -9.74 27.15
N PHE A 50 20.16 -8.43 26.94
CA PHE A 50 21.29 -7.65 26.41
C PHE A 50 22.49 -7.66 27.37
N ASN A 51 22.27 -7.36 28.65
CA ASN A 51 23.34 -7.31 29.66
C ASN A 51 24.01 -8.67 29.86
N GLU A 52 23.25 -9.75 29.86
CA GLU A 52 23.80 -11.09 30.01
C GLU A 52 24.67 -11.49 28.80
N VAL A 53 24.23 -11.23 27.57
CA VAL A 53 25.04 -11.49 26.37
C VAL A 53 26.27 -10.60 26.32
N GLN A 54 26.14 -9.33 26.73
CA GLN A 54 27.27 -8.41 26.80
C GLN A 54 28.33 -8.89 27.81
N THR A 55 27.91 -9.41 28.97
CA THR A 55 28.82 -9.94 29.99
C THR A 55 29.57 -11.17 29.48
N GLN A 56 28.86 -12.11 28.84
CA GLN A 56 29.47 -13.30 28.23
C GLN A 56 30.48 -12.95 27.13
N THR A 57 30.16 -11.94 26.30
CA THR A 57 31.05 -11.51 25.21
C THR A 57 32.30 -10.79 25.73
N LYS A 58 32.18 -10.06 26.83
CA LYS A 58 33.32 -9.41 27.50
C LYS A 58 34.29 -10.43 28.09
N ASP A 59 33.81 -11.49 28.71
CA ASP A 59 34.70 -12.51 29.30
C ASP A 59 35.56 -13.23 28.24
N ASP A 60 35.08 -13.36 27.01
CA ASP A 60 35.80 -14.05 25.92
C ASP A 60 36.80 -13.16 25.16
N TRP A 61 36.55 -11.84 25.06
CA TRP A 61 37.30 -10.93 24.16
C TRP A 61 37.71 -9.60 24.78
N ALA A 62 37.54 -9.39 26.09
CA ALA A 62 37.86 -8.13 26.79
C ALA A 62 39.27 -7.58 26.52
N TRP A 63 40.24 -8.44 26.18
CA TRP A 63 41.63 -8.04 25.92
C TRP A 63 41.85 -7.39 24.54
N LEU A 64 40.91 -7.50 23.59
CA LEU A 64 41.03 -6.94 22.24
C LEU A 64 40.26 -5.62 22.01
N GLY A 65 39.45 -5.18 22.97
CA GLY A 65 38.69 -3.93 22.84
C GLY A 65 37.64 -3.93 21.72
N ILE A 66 37.19 -5.10 21.27
CA ILE A 66 36.17 -5.25 20.22
C ILE A 66 34.83 -5.59 20.90
N ASP A 67 33.91 -4.61 20.98
CA ASP A 67 32.51 -4.87 21.34
C ASP A 67 31.80 -5.51 20.14
N ASN A 68 31.72 -6.84 20.11
CA ASN A 68 31.04 -7.60 19.06
C ASN A 68 29.84 -8.39 19.62
N ILE A 69 28.86 -7.66 20.16
CA ILE A 69 27.65 -8.24 20.73
C ILE A 69 26.92 -9.06 19.65
N GLN A 70 26.72 -10.35 19.93
CA GLN A 70 25.99 -11.26 19.05
C GLN A 70 24.48 -11.03 19.25
N TYR A 71 23.85 -10.21 18.41
CA TYR A 71 22.42 -9.89 18.59
C TYR A 71 21.47 -11.07 18.32
N ASP A 72 21.89 -12.09 17.57
CA ASP A 72 21.13 -13.35 17.45
C ASP A 72 20.96 -14.03 18.82
N ASN A 73 22.00 -13.95 19.66
CA ASN A 73 21.98 -14.43 21.03
C ASN A 73 21.07 -13.55 21.91
N VAL A 74 21.11 -12.22 21.74
CA VAL A 74 20.19 -11.31 22.44
C VAL A 74 18.73 -11.65 22.10
N LEU A 75 18.42 -11.88 20.82
CA LEU A 75 17.09 -12.25 20.36
C LEU A 75 16.63 -13.60 20.96
N ALA A 76 17.47 -14.63 20.90
CA ALA A 76 17.14 -15.94 21.48
C ALA A 76 16.79 -15.83 22.97
N LYS A 77 17.56 -15.02 23.71
CA LYS A 77 17.37 -14.83 25.15
C LYS A 77 16.16 -13.97 25.48
N LEU A 78 15.92 -12.93 24.71
CA LEU A 78 14.68 -12.15 24.81
C LEU A 78 13.46 -13.06 24.65
N LEU A 79 13.42 -13.89 23.59
CA LEU A 79 12.31 -14.81 23.36
C LEU A 79 12.12 -15.80 24.52
N ASN A 80 13.21 -16.35 25.06
CA ASN A 80 13.15 -17.23 26.23
C ASN A 80 12.58 -16.50 27.46
N ASN A 81 13.08 -15.30 27.77
CA ASN A 81 12.65 -14.49 28.91
C ASN A 81 11.17 -14.10 28.78
N THR A 82 10.76 -13.59 27.62
CA THR A 82 9.36 -13.23 27.35
C THR A 82 8.43 -14.45 27.42
N PHE A 83 8.87 -15.62 26.94
CA PHE A 83 8.06 -16.84 27.02
C PHE A 83 7.90 -17.36 28.45
N ALA A 84 8.92 -17.18 29.30
CA ALA A 84 8.88 -17.58 30.70
C ALA A 84 7.97 -16.66 31.53
N ASP A 85 8.11 -15.35 31.37
CA ASP A 85 7.42 -14.35 32.21
C ASP A 85 5.99 -14.05 31.73
N GLU A 86 5.79 -13.95 30.40
CA GLU A 86 4.56 -13.47 29.77
C GLU A 86 3.91 -14.57 28.91
N LYS A 87 3.91 -15.81 29.41
CA LYS A 87 3.47 -16.99 28.64
C LYS A 87 2.09 -16.86 27.98
N VAL A 88 1.16 -16.14 28.63
CA VAL A 88 -0.20 -15.91 28.12
C VAL A 88 -0.19 -14.92 26.95
N ASN A 89 0.65 -13.90 27.00
CA ASN A 89 0.73 -12.81 26.02
C ASN A 89 1.87 -13.00 25.02
N PHE A 90 2.65 -14.07 25.12
CA PHE A 90 3.86 -14.27 24.32
C PHE A 90 3.61 -14.11 22.81
N THR A 91 2.60 -14.79 22.28
CA THR A 91 2.25 -14.70 20.85
C THR A 91 1.81 -13.29 20.46
N HIS A 92 1.07 -12.61 21.33
CA HIS A 92 0.67 -11.22 21.13
C HIS A 92 1.89 -10.30 20.99
N ILE A 93 2.82 -10.41 21.93
CA ILE A 93 4.04 -9.61 22.00
C ILE A 93 4.88 -9.85 20.75
N VAL A 94 5.09 -11.11 20.35
CA VAL A 94 5.88 -11.43 19.16
C VAL A 94 5.21 -10.95 17.87
N CYS A 95 3.88 -11.08 17.74
CA CYS A 95 3.15 -10.50 16.61
C CYS A 95 3.33 -8.98 16.54
N LYS A 96 3.20 -8.26 17.66
CA LYS A 96 3.39 -6.81 17.72
C LYS A 96 4.80 -6.39 17.37
N MET A 97 5.81 -7.11 17.87
CA MET A 97 7.22 -6.89 17.52
C MET A 97 7.46 -7.04 16.01
N VAL A 98 6.91 -8.10 15.38
CA VAL A 98 7.03 -8.28 13.93
C VAL A 98 6.26 -7.22 13.16
N ILE A 99 5.06 -6.85 13.58
CA ILE A 99 4.28 -5.77 12.93
C ILE A 99 5.05 -4.44 12.97
N ALA A 100 5.72 -4.12 14.07
CA ALA A 100 6.57 -2.92 14.17
C ALA A 100 7.82 -3.01 13.29
N TYR A 101 8.36 -4.22 13.12
CA TYR A 101 9.49 -4.49 12.23
C TYR A 101 9.15 -4.37 10.75
N LEU A 102 8.00 -4.88 10.33
CA LEU A 102 7.59 -4.96 8.92
C LEU A 102 7.76 -3.65 8.12
N PRO A 103 7.37 -2.45 8.60
CA PRO A 103 7.61 -1.21 7.85
C PRO A 103 9.09 -0.81 7.80
N LEU A 104 9.88 -1.20 8.80
CA LEU A 104 11.31 -0.91 8.90
C LEU A 104 12.18 -1.93 8.16
N SER A 105 11.64 -3.11 7.88
CA SER A 105 12.39 -4.20 7.25
C SER A 105 12.97 -3.73 5.94
N HIS A 106 14.26 -3.98 5.73
CA HIS A 106 14.81 -3.88 4.40
C HIS A 106 14.42 -5.11 3.58
N TYR A 107 14.14 -6.25 4.22
CA TYR A 107 13.83 -7.52 3.58
C TYR A 107 12.34 -7.66 3.23
N VAL A 108 12.08 -8.17 2.03
CA VAL A 108 10.77 -8.67 1.60
C VAL A 108 10.81 -10.19 1.70
N THR A 109 10.38 -10.75 2.82
CA THR A 109 10.41 -12.20 3.04
C THR A 109 9.01 -12.69 3.41
N SER A 110 8.55 -13.77 2.77
CA SER A 110 7.26 -14.39 3.12
C SER A 110 7.23 -14.71 4.61
N ILE A 111 6.24 -14.18 5.33
CA ILE A 111 6.02 -14.51 6.74
C ILE A 111 5.22 -15.81 6.91
N SER A 112 5.01 -16.60 5.85
CA SER A 112 4.16 -17.80 5.89
C SER A 112 4.63 -18.83 6.91
N ASP A 113 5.94 -19.02 7.04
CA ASP A 113 6.52 -19.96 8.02
C ASP A 113 6.36 -19.39 9.44
N PHE A 114 6.72 -18.11 9.63
CA PHE A 114 6.52 -17.40 10.89
C PHE A 114 5.07 -17.45 11.38
N ARG A 115 4.10 -17.20 10.48
CA ARG A 115 2.67 -17.24 10.76
C ARG A 115 2.24 -18.63 11.23
N ARG A 116 2.73 -19.69 10.59
CA ARG A 116 2.45 -21.08 10.96
C ARG A 116 3.00 -21.39 12.35
N ASP A 117 4.22 -20.95 12.63
CA ASP A 117 4.88 -21.20 13.91
C ASP A 117 4.21 -20.45 15.06
N ILE A 118 3.82 -19.19 14.85
CA ILE A 118 3.02 -18.41 15.81
C ILE A 118 1.65 -19.05 16.06
N GLN A 119 0.99 -19.56 15.02
CA GLN A 119 -0.28 -20.29 15.17
C GLN A 119 -0.09 -21.56 16.02
N PHE A 120 0.99 -22.32 15.78
CA PHE A 120 1.32 -23.51 16.58
C PHE A 120 1.65 -23.18 18.05
N LEU A 121 2.16 -21.97 18.29
CA LEU A 121 2.44 -21.48 19.64
C LEU A 121 1.17 -21.00 20.39
N GLY A 122 0.03 -20.89 19.72
CA GLY A 122 -1.27 -20.61 20.33
C GLY A 122 -1.85 -19.23 20.03
N ALA A 123 -1.37 -18.55 18.98
CA ALA A 123 -1.94 -17.26 18.58
C ALA A 123 -3.44 -17.38 18.21
N SER A 124 -4.20 -16.38 18.61
CA SER A 124 -5.60 -16.25 18.28
C SER A 124 -5.82 -15.93 16.81
N ALA A 125 -7.00 -16.23 16.28
CA ALA A 125 -7.37 -15.89 14.91
C ALA A 125 -7.28 -14.38 14.65
N MET A 126 -7.64 -13.55 15.64
CA MET A 126 -7.57 -12.09 15.54
C MET A 126 -6.12 -11.59 15.40
N GLU A 127 -5.18 -12.19 16.14
CA GLU A 127 -3.75 -11.81 16.02
C GLU A 127 -3.17 -12.18 14.66
N LEU A 128 -3.53 -13.37 14.16
CA LEU A 128 -3.09 -13.82 12.84
C LEU A 128 -3.68 -12.93 11.73
N GLU A 129 -4.94 -12.51 11.85
CA GLU A 129 -5.57 -11.61 10.89
C GLU A 129 -4.89 -10.23 10.87
N ILE A 130 -4.59 -9.66 12.05
CA ILE A 130 -3.88 -8.38 12.14
C ILE A 130 -2.47 -8.48 11.54
N LEU A 131 -1.77 -9.59 11.81
CA LEU A 131 -0.45 -9.86 11.22
C LEU A 131 -0.54 -9.98 9.69
N ASP A 132 -1.52 -10.71 9.18
CA ASP A 132 -1.75 -10.89 7.75
C ASP A 132 -2.05 -9.54 7.07
N GLN A 133 -2.89 -8.70 7.67
CA GLN A 133 -3.19 -7.35 7.16
C GLN A 133 -1.96 -6.44 7.15
N ALA A 134 -1.15 -6.47 8.20
CA ALA A 134 0.10 -5.71 8.26
C ALA A 134 1.09 -6.18 7.19
N TRP A 135 1.18 -7.49 6.97
CA TRP A 135 2.01 -8.08 5.94
C TRP A 135 1.54 -7.78 4.52
N GLU A 136 0.24 -7.88 4.26
CA GLU A 136 -0.33 -7.57 2.95
C GLU A 136 -0.09 -6.10 2.56
N LYS A 137 -0.22 -5.19 3.54
CA LYS A 137 0.09 -3.78 3.37
C LYS A 137 1.54 -3.57 2.92
N GLU A 138 2.50 -4.22 3.56
CA GLU A 138 3.93 -4.11 3.18
C GLU A 138 4.26 -4.87 1.89
N THR A 139 3.61 -6.00 1.63
CA THR A 139 3.76 -6.76 0.38
C THR A 139 3.33 -5.91 -0.83
N ASN A 140 2.30 -5.10 -0.67
CA ASN A 140 1.80 -4.19 -1.70
C ASN A 140 2.47 -2.80 -1.65
N ASN A 141 3.48 -2.61 -0.80
CA ASN A 141 4.24 -1.37 -0.72
C ASN A 141 5.32 -1.33 -1.82
N TYR A 142 4.90 -1.17 -3.07
CA TYR A 142 5.81 -1.12 -4.21
C TYR A 142 6.78 0.06 -4.13
N HIS A 143 6.38 1.17 -3.50
CA HIS A 143 7.27 2.30 -3.28
C HIS A 143 8.47 1.93 -2.41
N LYS A 144 8.23 1.22 -1.30
CA LYS A 144 9.29 0.66 -0.46
C LYS A 144 10.15 -0.33 -1.25
N LYS A 145 9.55 -1.28 -1.97
CA LYS A 145 10.30 -2.29 -2.77
C LYS A 145 11.24 -1.64 -3.79
N VAL A 146 10.77 -0.65 -4.54
CA VAL A 146 11.58 0.09 -5.52
C VAL A 146 12.70 0.86 -4.82
N THR A 147 12.41 1.50 -3.69
CA THR A 147 13.40 2.27 -2.92
C THR A 147 14.50 1.36 -2.37
N VAL A 148 14.14 0.20 -1.81
CA VAL A 148 15.10 -0.80 -1.31
C VAL A 148 15.95 -1.33 -2.47
N LEU A 149 15.34 -1.70 -3.60
CA LEU A 149 16.07 -2.19 -4.77
C LEU A 149 17.08 -1.15 -5.27
N LYS A 150 16.67 0.12 -5.41
CA LYS A 150 17.56 1.22 -5.80
C LYS A 150 18.76 1.32 -4.85
N ASN A 151 18.52 1.33 -3.55
CA ASN A 151 19.57 1.47 -2.55
C ASN A 151 20.52 0.26 -2.54
N LEU A 152 19.99 -0.95 -2.72
CA LEU A 152 20.77 -2.18 -2.87
C LEU A 152 21.73 -2.06 -4.07
N LEU A 153 21.22 -1.64 -5.23
CA LEU A 153 22.03 -1.48 -6.44
C LEU A 153 23.07 -0.37 -6.31
N ILE A 154 22.74 0.75 -5.65
CA ILE A 154 23.71 1.82 -5.35
C ILE A 154 24.81 1.31 -4.43
N ASN A 155 24.45 0.59 -3.35
CA ASN A 155 25.40 0.00 -2.42
C ASN A 155 26.36 -0.94 -3.16
N ARG A 156 25.82 -1.84 -3.99
CA ARG A 156 26.64 -2.72 -4.83
C ARG A 156 27.55 -1.95 -5.80
N ALA A 157 27.03 -0.93 -6.49
CA ALA A 157 27.76 -0.15 -7.49
C ALA A 157 28.91 0.70 -6.90
N THR A 158 28.86 0.95 -5.59
CA THR A 158 29.86 1.70 -4.82
C THR A 158 30.78 0.79 -4.00
N GLY A 159 30.75 -0.52 -4.27
CA GLY A 159 31.71 -1.49 -3.73
C GLY A 159 31.26 -2.19 -2.45
N GLY A 160 30.04 -1.97 -1.97
CA GLY A 160 29.54 -2.69 -0.82
C GLY A 160 28.98 -4.07 -1.16
N ILE A 161 28.75 -4.84 -0.09
CA ILE A 161 28.26 -6.22 -0.13
C ILE A 161 26.74 -6.18 0.00
N VAL A 162 26.05 -6.99 -0.81
CA VAL A 162 24.59 -7.10 -0.82
C VAL A 162 24.18 -8.57 -0.87
N ASP A 163 22.95 -8.85 -0.47
CA ASP A 163 22.34 -10.18 -0.56
C ASP A 163 21.69 -10.38 -1.94
N ASP A 164 22.20 -11.36 -2.69
CA ASP A 164 21.70 -11.73 -4.01
C ASP A 164 20.26 -12.26 -3.97
N ASN A 165 19.87 -12.99 -2.91
CA ASN A 165 18.50 -13.50 -2.78
C ASN A 165 17.50 -12.36 -2.64
N HIS A 166 17.90 -11.33 -1.88
CA HIS A 166 17.06 -10.16 -1.67
C HIS A 166 16.87 -9.37 -2.99
N TYR A 167 17.93 -9.24 -3.79
CA TYR A 167 17.82 -8.70 -5.14
C TYR A 167 16.82 -9.50 -6.01
N LEU A 168 16.92 -10.82 -6.01
CA LEU A 168 16.06 -11.71 -6.80
C LEU A 168 14.58 -11.57 -6.42
N ILE A 169 14.27 -11.52 -5.13
CA ILE A 169 12.89 -11.36 -4.64
C ILE A 169 12.30 -10.02 -5.08
N LEU A 170 13.00 -8.91 -4.82
CA LEU A 170 12.55 -7.58 -5.20
C LEU A 170 12.34 -7.45 -6.71
N ARG A 171 13.30 -7.97 -7.49
CA ARG A 171 13.23 -7.97 -8.95
C ARG A 171 12.03 -8.77 -9.45
N SER A 172 11.85 -10.00 -8.95
CA SER A 172 10.74 -10.88 -9.35
C SER A 172 9.38 -10.25 -9.05
N ASP A 173 9.22 -9.68 -7.85
CA ASP A 173 7.96 -9.04 -7.45
C ASP A 173 7.63 -7.81 -8.29
N LEU A 174 8.61 -6.96 -8.58
CA LEU A 174 8.39 -5.78 -9.43
C LEU A 174 8.06 -6.17 -10.88
N LEU A 175 8.71 -7.21 -11.42
CA LEU A 175 8.45 -7.70 -12.78
C LEU A 175 7.08 -8.36 -12.95
N LYS A 176 6.47 -8.88 -11.87
CA LYS A 176 5.10 -9.42 -11.89
C LYS A 176 4.04 -8.34 -12.02
N GLN A 177 4.33 -7.10 -11.61
CA GLN A 177 3.38 -6.00 -11.69
C GLN A 177 3.30 -5.42 -13.11
N ALA A 178 2.19 -5.67 -13.80
CA ALA A 178 2.00 -5.31 -15.20
C ALA A 178 2.22 -3.82 -15.49
N THR A 179 1.73 -2.94 -14.60
CA THR A 179 1.82 -1.48 -14.76
C THR A 179 3.22 -0.94 -14.46
N LEU A 180 3.92 -1.51 -13.46
CA LEU A 180 5.25 -1.06 -13.07
C LEU A 180 6.33 -1.61 -14.00
N LYS A 181 6.13 -2.81 -14.54
CA LYS A 181 7.10 -3.51 -15.40
C LYS A 181 7.61 -2.65 -16.56
N THR A 182 6.74 -1.84 -17.16
CA THR A 182 7.09 -0.96 -18.29
C THR A 182 8.02 0.20 -17.90
N LEU A 183 8.10 0.53 -16.61
CA LEU A 183 8.93 1.60 -16.05
C LEU A 183 10.19 1.07 -15.36
N ILE A 184 10.36 -0.26 -15.28
CA ILE A 184 11.57 -0.86 -14.70
C ILE A 184 12.75 -0.61 -15.64
N PRO A 185 13.90 -0.11 -15.13
CA PRO A 185 15.07 0.11 -15.96
C PRO A 185 15.53 -1.16 -16.66
N GLU A 186 15.88 -1.05 -17.95
CA GLU A 186 16.21 -2.21 -18.79
C GLU A 186 17.35 -3.06 -18.20
N PHE A 187 18.34 -2.42 -17.56
CA PHE A 187 19.43 -3.14 -16.89
C PHE A 187 18.97 -3.99 -15.70
N VAL A 188 17.86 -3.65 -15.02
CA VAL A 188 17.25 -4.48 -13.99
C VAL A 188 16.51 -5.66 -14.62
N VAL A 189 15.84 -5.43 -15.76
CA VAL A 189 15.16 -6.49 -16.50
C VAL A 189 16.17 -7.52 -17.02
N ASN A 190 17.32 -7.06 -17.53
CA ASN A 190 18.30 -7.92 -18.17
C ASN A 190 19.27 -8.59 -17.18
N SER A 191 19.52 -7.97 -16.03
CA SER A 191 20.37 -8.57 -15.00
C SER A 191 19.56 -9.58 -14.18
N GLN A 192 19.91 -10.86 -14.25
CA GLN A 192 19.30 -11.92 -13.45
C GLN A 192 20.01 -12.09 -12.10
N SER A 193 21.18 -11.47 -11.92
CA SER A 193 21.93 -11.51 -10.67
C SER A 193 22.57 -10.15 -10.36
N VAL A 194 22.95 -9.97 -9.10
CA VAL A 194 23.74 -8.80 -8.67
C VAL A 194 25.09 -8.75 -9.41
N TYR A 195 25.66 -9.92 -9.72
CA TYR A 195 26.88 -10.02 -10.50
C TYR A 195 26.72 -9.46 -11.93
N GLU A 196 25.66 -9.84 -12.64
CA GLU A 196 25.37 -9.32 -13.98
C GLU A 196 25.15 -7.80 -13.98
N PHE A 197 24.37 -7.32 -13.00
CA PHE A 197 24.20 -5.88 -12.78
C PHE A 197 25.55 -5.17 -12.56
N TRP A 198 26.43 -5.78 -11.77
CA TRP A 198 27.76 -5.22 -11.51
C TRP A 198 28.61 -5.14 -12.78
N GLN A 199 28.59 -6.17 -13.64
CA GLN A 199 29.30 -6.14 -14.92
C GLN A 199 28.78 -5.02 -15.82
N TYR A 200 27.45 -4.85 -15.89
CA TYR A 200 26.80 -3.78 -16.64
C TYR A 200 27.26 -2.39 -16.15
N ILE A 201 27.11 -2.10 -14.85
CA ILE A 201 27.33 -0.74 -14.32
C ILE A 201 28.82 -0.36 -14.30
N LYS A 202 29.71 -1.33 -14.10
CA LYS A 202 31.16 -1.13 -14.15
C LYS A 202 31.63 -0.81 -15.57
N ALA A 203 31.06 -1.47 -16.59
CA ALA A 203 31.39 -1.21 -17.99
C ALA A 203 30.85 0.14 -18.47
N ALA A 204 29.66 0.54 -17.99
CA ALA A 204 29.02 1.78 -18.40
C ALA A 204 29.65 3.04 -17.80
N LEU A 205 30.10 2.99 -16.53
CA LEU A 205 30.48 4.20 -15.77
C LEU A 205 31.74 3.97 -14.91
N GLY A 206 32.66 4.93 -14.97
CA GLY A 206 34.00 4.84 -14.37
C GLY A 206 34.04 5.16 -12.88
N SER A 207 33.27 6.16 -12.42
CA SER A 207 33.33 6.65 -11.04
C SER A 207 32.11 6.25 -10.20
N TYR A 208 32.28 6.19 -8.88
CA TYR A 208 31.18 5.95 -7.94
C TYR A 208 30.11 7.06 -7.97
N ALA A 209 30.53 8.32 -8.19
CA ALA A 209 29.61 9.45 -8.29
C ALA A 209 28.69 9.32 -9.51
N GLU A 210 29.23 9.00 -10.67
CA GLU A 210 28.45 8.78 -11.90
C GLU A 210 27.47 7.62 -11.75
N ARG A 211 27.91 6.49 -11.19
CA ARG A 211 27.04 5.32 -10.97
C ARG A 211 25.86 5.68 -10.06
N ARG A 212 26.10 6.42 -8.98
CA ARG A 212 25.05 6.85 -8.07
C ARG A 212 24.04 7.77 -8.75
N PHE A 213 24.53 8.77 -9.49
CA PHE A 213 23.68 9.71 -10.21
C PHE A 213 22.82 9.00 -11.27
N PHE A 214 23.44 8.12 -12.06
CA PHE A 214 22.74 7.31 -13.07
C PHE A 214 21.64 6.45 -12.44
N LEU A 215 21.95 5.73 -11.36
CA LEU A 215 20.97 4.89 -10.68
C LEU A 215 19.85 5.69 -10.03
N GLN A 216 20.13 6.89 -9.52
CA GLN A 216 19.07 7.78 -9.03
C GLN A 216 18.12 8.15 -10.17
N ALA A 217 18.66 8.73 -11.25
CA ALA A 217 17.87 9.19 -12.39
C ALA A 217 17.08 8.04 -13.07
N ALA A 218 17.68 6.86 -13.21
CA ALA A 218 17.03 5.71 -13.83
C ALA A 218 15.80 5.21 -13.04
N PHE A 219 15.83 5.34 -11.71
CA PHE A 219 14.73 4.88 -10.85
C PHE A 219 13.64 5.93 -10.61
N ASP A 220 13.88 7.20 -10.92
CA ASP A 220 12.93 8.29 -10.66
C ASP A 220 11.55 8.07 -11.31
N PRO A 221 11.42 7.63 -12.59
CA PRO A 221 10.11 7.37 -13.20
C PRO A 221 9.33 6.28 -12.45
N LEU A 222 10.02 5.20 -12.09
CA LEU A 222 9.44 4.08 -11.37
C LEU A 222 9.02 4.48 -9.94
N ILE A 223 9.86 5.24 -9.23
CA ILE A 223 9.55 5.77 -7.90
C ILE A 223 8.32 6.67 -7.96
N ASN A 224 8.27 7.61 -8.90
CA ASN A 224 7.13 8.50 -9.07
C ASN A 224 5.84 7.75 -9.40
N ALA A 225 5.91 6.69 -10.21
CA ALA A 225 4.76 5.83 -10.47
C ALA A 225 4.27 5.12 -9.21
N THR A 226 5.18 4.61 -8.37
CA THR A 226 4.80 3.93 -7.12
C THR A 226 4.16 4.85 -6.06
N LEU A 227 4.53 6.13 -6.02
CA LEU A 227 3.88 7.10 -5.13
C LEU A 227 2.38 7.29 -5.45
N ASN A 228 2.02 7.10 -6.72
CA ASN A 228 0.64 7.13 -7.19
C ASN A 228 -0.05 5.76 -7.07
N PHE A 229 0.71 4.69 -6.90
CA PHE A 229 0.24 3.31 -6.79
C PHE A 229 -0.34 2.99 -5.39
N SER A 230 0.16 3.62 -4.33
CA SER A 230 -0.37 3.42 -2.96
C SER A 230 -1.60 4.27 -2.64
N ARG A 231 -2.01 5.19 -3.54
CA ARG A 231 -3.25 5.98 -3.42
C ARG A 231 -4.47 5.30 -4.03
N SER A 232 -4.28 4.25 -4.82
CA SER A 232 -5.38 3.43 -5.31
C SER A 232 -5.81 2.47 -4.20
N VAL A 233 -6.86 2.86 -3.47
CA VAL A 233 -7.72 1.87 -2.80
C VAL A 233 -8.16 0.86 -3.88
N PRO A 234 -8.29 -0.45 -3.61
CA PRO A 234 -8.62 -1.45 -4.64
C PRO A 234 -9.90 -1.17 -5.46
N HIS A 235 -10.79 -0.28 -4.99
CA HIS A 235 -11.96 0.20 -5.72
C HIS A 235 -11.69 1.37 -6.69
N HIS A 236 -10.51 1.98 -6.68
CA HIS A 236 -10.15 3.16 -7.48
C HIS A 236 -9.59 2.84 -8.87
N ASP A 237 -9.24 1.58 -9.15
CA ASP A 237 -8.79 1.13 -10.46
C ASP A 237 -9.93 1.02 -11.50
N MET A 238 -11.20 1.00 -11.07
CA MET A 238 -12.35 0.85 -11.99
C MET A 238 -12.47 2.00 -13.00
N ILE A 239 -12.06 3.22 -12.64
CA ILE A 239 -12.08 4.40 -13.54
C ILE A 239 -10.74 4.58 -14.26
N ALA A 240 -9.63 4.12 -13.65
CA ALA A 240 -8.30 4.25 -14.26
C ALA A 240 -8.11 3.34 -15.48
N GLN A 241 -8.92 2.28 -15.63
CA GLN A 241 -8.93 1.38 -16.78
C GLN A 241 -9.71 1.92 -18.00
N ILE A 242 -10.21 3.15 -17.93
CA ILE A 242 -10.90 3.81 -19.05
C ILE A 242 -9.83 4.39 -19.99
N THR A 243 -9.43 3.61 -20.99
CA THR A 243 -8.40 3.95 -21.98
C THR A 243 -9.00 4.44 -23.30
N THR A 244 -9.42 5.71 -23.34
CA THR A 244 -9.46 6.53 -24.56
C THR A 244 -8.90 7.92 -24.26
N VAL A 245 -8.46 8.66 -25.29
CA VAL A 245 -7.86 10.00 -25.13
C VAL A 245 -8.87 10.99 -24.56
N ASP A 246 -10.16 10.86 -24.92
CA ASP A 246 -11.24 11.74 -24.45
C ASP A 246 -11.60 11.51 -22.98
N GLU A 247 -11.28 10.37 -22.38
CA GLU A 247 -11.68 10.07 -21.00
C GLU A 247 -10.60 10.42 -19.95
N GLN A 248 -9.41 10.87 -20.40
CA GLN A 248 -8.32 11.27 -19.51
C GLN A 248 -8.68 12.43 -18.59
N PHE A 249 -9.49 13.39 -19.07
CA PHE A 249 -9.90 14.53 -18.24
C PHE A 249 -10.83 14.08 -17.09
N ILE A 250 -11.64 13.04 -17.30
CA ILE A 250 -12.56 12.47 -16.30
C ILE A 250 -11.74 11.78 -15.21
N ALA A 251 -10.74 10.97 -15.60
CA ALA A 251 -9.81 10.34 -14.67
C ALA A 251 -9.02 11.37 -13.85
N GLN A 252 -8.59 12.48 -14.45
CA GLN A 252 -7.93 13.58 -13.74
C GLN A 252 -8.89 14.30 -12.77
N ALA A 253 -10.13 14.58 -13.18
CA ALA A 253 -11.14 15.21 -12.33
C ALA A 253 -11.47 14.35 -11.10
N TRP A 254 -11.53 13.02 -11.30
CA TRP A 254 -11.68 12.06 -10.21
C TRP A 254 -10.49 12.04 -9.25
N ARG A 255 -9.25 11.99 -9.76
CA ARG A 255 -8.04 12.05 -8.93
C ARG A 255 -8.00 13.31 -8.07
N LYS A 256 -8.35 14.47 -8.66
CA LYS A 256 -8.48 15.72 -7.91
C LYS A 256 -9.51 15.65 -6.80
N ALA A 257 -10.64 14.94 -7.00
CA ALA A 257 -11.63 14.73 -5.95
C ALA A 257 -11.11 13.84 -4.82
N LEU A 258 -10.31 12.82 -5.16
CA LEU A 258 -9.68 11.91 -4.18
C LEU A 258 -8.65 12.63 -3.31
N ASP A 259 -7.74 13.41 -3.90
CA ASP A 259 -6.70 14.12 -3.15
C ASP A 259 -7.31 15.10 -2.13
N ARG A 260 -8.45 15.71 -2.46
CA ARG A 260 -9.16 16.66 -1.59
C ARG A 260 -9.83 16.02 -0.38
N MET A 261 -10.05 14.69 -0.34
CA MET A 261 -10.85 14.06 0.73
C MET A 261 -10.31 14.30 2.14
N ASN A 262 -8.98 14.34 2.29
CA ASN A 262 -8.30 14.53 3.58
C ASN A 262 -7.99 16.01 3.87
N GLU A 263 -7.87 16.83 2.83
CA GLU A 263 -7.50 18.25 2.93
C GLU A 263 -8.73 19.16 3.08
N ASP A 264 -9.77 18.91 2.28
CA ASP A 264 -11.01 19.67 2.23
C ASP A 264 -12.18 18.76 1.80
N ALA A 265 -12.85 18.20 2.81
CA ALA A 265 -13.98 17.29 2.63
C ALA A 265 -15.16 17.94 1.87
N GLU A 266 -15.36 19.25 1.99
CA GLU A 266 -16.45 19.97 1.31
C GLU A 266 -16.12 20.17 -0.18
N ALA A 267 -14.88 20.56 -0.49
CA ALA A 267 -14.41 20.64 -1.86
C ALA A 267 -14.40 19.26 -2.54
N ALA A 268 -14.08 18.19 -1.80
CA ALA A 268 -14.14 16.82 -2.31
C ALA A 268 -15.58 16.41 -2.69
N ILE A 269 -16.58 16.70 -1.85
CA ILE A 269 -18.01 16.45 -2.17
C ILE A 269 -18.44 17.25 -3.40
N THR A 270 -18.02 18.51 -3.50
CA THR A 270 -18.31 19.36 -4.67
C THR A 270 -17.69 18.79 -5.95
N SER A 271 -16.47 18.28 -5.84
CA SER A 271 -15.75 17.63 -6.95
C SER A 271 -16.46 16.34 -7.38
N ALA A 272 -16.95 15.53 -6.43
CA ALA A 272 -17.71 14.31 -6.70
C ALA A 272 -18.99 14.60 -7.50
N ARG A 273 -19.75 15.64 -7.13
CA ARG A 273 -20.94 16.08 -7.88
C ARG A 273 -20.58 16.52 -9.29
N SER A 274 -19.55 17.37 -9.41
CA SER A 274 -19.11 17.94 -10.69
C SER A 274 -18.66 16.84 -11.65
N LEU A 275 -18.07 15.76 -11.13
CA LEU A 275 -17.69 14.61 -11.94
C LEU A 275 -18.89 13.92 -12.60
N ILE A 276 -19.95 13.60 -11.84
CA ILE A 276 -21.16 12.98 -12.41
C ILE A 276 -21.78 13.91 -13.46
N GLU A 277 -21.86 15.21 -13.15
CA GLU A 277 -22.39 16.21 -14.07
C GLU A 277 -21.61 16.22 -15.38
N THR A 278 -20.27 16.23 -15.31
CA THR A 278 -19.40 16.26 -16.48
C THR A 278 -19.55 14.98 -17.32
N VAL A 279 -19.63 13.81 -16.68
CA VAL A 279 -19.83 12.53 -17.38
C VAL A 279 -21.19 12.47 -18.06
N CYS A 280 -22.25 12.92 -17.38
CA CYS A 280 -23.58 12.98 -17.98
C CYS A 280 -23.63 13.94 -19.18
N LYS A 281 -23.06 15.14 -19.07
CA LYS A 281 -22.97 16.09 -20.19
C LYS A 281 -22.22 15.49 -21.37
N HIS A 282 -21.04 14.92 -21.12
CA HIS A 282 -20.24 14.25 -22.16
C HIS A 282 -21.02 13.16 -22.89
N ILE A 283 -21.72 12.28 -22.18
CA ILE A 283 -22.50 11.20 -22.79
C ILE A 283 -23.68 11.76 -23.61
N LEU A 284 -24.34 12.81 -23.13
CA LEU A 284 -25.46 13.44 -23.85
C LEU A 284 -24.98 14.20 -25.10
N ASP A 285 -23.85 14.89 -25.02
CA ASP A 285 -23.20 15.58 -26.15
C ASP A 285 -22.86 14.57 -27.25
N GLU A 286 -22.22 13.45 -26.91
CA GLU A 286 -21.86 12.39 -27.84
C GLU A 286 -23.07 11.63 -28.42
N LYS A 287 -24.22 11.69 -27.75
CA LYS A 287 -25.49 11.14 -28.23
C LYS A 287 -26.37 12.18 -28.93
N GLU A 288 -25.85 13.40 -29.12
CA GLU A 288 -26.53 14.53 -29.75
C GLU A 288 -27.89 14.86 -29.08
N VAL A 289 -27.97 14.70 -27.75
CA VAL A 289 -29.17 14.99 -26.96
C VAL A 289 -29.03 16.34 -26.27
N ASN A 290 -29.87 17.30 -26.68
CA ASN A 290 -29.90 18.62 -26.07
C ASN A 290 -30.30 18.57 -24.58
N TYR A 291 -29.55 19.29 -23.76
CA TYR A 291 -29.87 19.58 -22.37
C TYR A 291 -29.71 21.08 -22.09
N ASP A 292 -30.35 21.57 -21.03
CA ASP A 292 -30.20 22.95 -20.55
C ASP A 292 -28.98 23.02 -19.63
N ASP A 293 -28.06 23.96 -19.86
CA ASP A 293 -26.86 24.11 -19.02
C ASP A 293 -27.17 24.42 -17.55
N THR A 294 -28.38 24.92 -17.26
CA THR A 294 -28.86 25.23 -15.91
C THR A 294 -29.59 24.05 -15.25
N VAL A 295 -29.70 22.92 -15.94
CA VAL A 295 -30.43 21.75 -15.42
C VAL A 295 -29.75 21.18 -14.18
N GLU A 296 -30.56 20.81 -13.18
CA GLU A 296 -30.05 20.16 -11.99
C GLU A 296 -29.58 18.73 -12.27
N LEU A 297 -28.52 18.31 -11.57
CA LEU A 297 -27.91 17.00 -11.71
C LEU A 297 -28.90 15.81 -11.74
N PRO A 298 -29.95 15.74 -10.88
CA PRO A 298 -30.89 14.62 -10.93
C PRO A 298 -31.63 14.49 -12.27
N LYS A 299 -32.01 15.61 -12.88
CA LYS A 299 -32.66 15.64 -14.19
C LYS A 299 -31.70 15.26 -15.30
N LEU A 300 -30.48 15.79 -15.25
CA LEU A 300 -29.41 15.44 -16.20
C LEU A 300 -29.09 13.94 -16.19
N TYR A 301 -28.97 13.36 -14.98
CA TYR A 301 -28.75 11.93 -14.82
C TYR A 301 -29.93 11.11 -15.36
N LYS A 302 -31.17 11.53 -15.11
CA LYS A 302 -32.36 10.85 -15.64
C LYS A 302 -32.38 10.83 -17.18
N GLN A 303 -31.99 11.92 -17.83
CA GLN A 303 -31.85 11.96 -19.29
C GLN A 303 -30.76 10.99 -19.77
N THR A 304 -29.59 11.03 -19.13
CA THR A 304 -28.46 10.13 -19.44
C THR A 304 -28.86 8.66 -19.29
N ALA A 305 -29.51 8.31 -18.18
CA ALA A 305 -30.00 6.96 -17.92
C ALA A 305 -31.04 6.50 -18.94
N GLY A 306 -31.93 7.40 -19.42
CA GLY A 306 -32.86 7.10 -20.49
C GLY A 306 -32.17 6.70 -21.80
N VAL A 307 -31.16 7.48 -22.20
CA VAL A 307 -30.39 7.26 -23.45
C VAL A 307 -29.56 5.98 -23.40
N LEU A 308 -29.03 5.63 -22.23
CA LEU A 308 -28.24 4.42 -22.03
C LEU A 308 -29.07 3.16 -21.75
N ASN A 309 -30.40 3.24 -21.81
CA ASN A 309 -31.31 2.14 -21.45
C ASN A 309 -31.11 1.65 -20.00
N LEU A 310 -30.92 2.59 -19.07
CA LEU A 310 -30.70 2.38 -17.63
C LEU A 310 -31.87 2.90 -16.77
N SER A 311 -32.96 3.37 -17.37
CA SER A 311 -34.12 3.80 -16.58
C SER A 311 -34.88 2.58 -16.05
N PRO A 312 -35.35 2.57 -14.79
CA PRO A 312 -36.10 1.43 -14.24
C PRO A 312 -37.30 1.01 -15.09
N ASP A 313 -37.97 1.97 -15.75
CA ASP A 313 -39.13 1.72 -16.61
C ASP A 313 -38.78 0.97 -17.91
N GLN A 314 -37.49 0.91 -18.28
CA GLN A 314 -37.00 0.22 -19.48
C GLN A 314 -36.64 -1.26 -19.23
N HIS A 315 -36.77 -1.74 -17.98
CA HIS A 315 -36.44 -3.11 -17.59
C HIS A 315 -37.67 -3.84 -17.06
N SER A 316 -37.76 -5.16 -17.22
CA SER A 316 -38.86 -5.97 -16.69
C SER A 316 -38.53 -6.58 -15.32
N GLU A 317 -37.26 -6.89 -15.09
CA GLU A 317 -36.79 -7.56 -13.88
C GLU A 317 -36.79 -6.62 -12.66
N GLN A 318 -37.52 -7.03 -11.62
CA GLN A 318 -37.71 -6.23 -10.42
C GLN A 318 -36.40 -5.89 -9.69
N LEU A 319 -35.42 -6.80 -9.69
CA LEU A 319 -34.11 -6.59 -9.06
C LEU A 319 -33.32 -5.47 -9.75
N PHE A 320 -33.30 -5.45 -11.09
CA PHE A 320 -32.64 -4.38 -11.84
C PHE A 320 -33.33 -3.03 -11.63
N LYS A 321 -34.67 -3.00 -11.60
CA LYS A 321 -35.42 -1.77 -11.27
C LYS A 321 -35.02 -1.19 -9.92
N GLN A 322 -34.88 -2.05 -8.91
CA GLN A 322 -34.52 -1.63 -7.55
C GLN A 322 -33.09 -1.05 -7.51
N ILE A 323 -32.14 -1.70 -8.18
CA ILE A 323 -30.75 -1.22 -8.24
C ILE A 323 -30.67 0.14 -8.96
N LEU A 324 -31.28 0.25 -10.15
CA LEU A 324 -31.24 1.47 -10.96
C LEU A 324 -31.98 2.63 -10.27
N GLY A 325 -33.09 2.36 -9.59
CA GLY A 325 -33.77 3.34 -8.74
C GLY A 325 -32.92 3.79 -7.55
N GLY A 326 -32.14 2.88 -6.96
CA GLY A 326 -31.16 3.19 -5.94
C GLY A 326 -30.07 4.14 -6.43
N CYS A 327 -29.53 3.92 -7.64
CA CYS A 327 -28.58 4.83 -8.27
C CYS A 327 -29.16 6.24 -8.46
N GLN A 328 -30.42 6.35 -8.89
CA GLN A 328 -31.09 7.63 -9.02
C GLN A 328 -31.20 8.37 -7.67
N THR A 329 -31.56 7.64 -6.61
CA THR A 329 -31.65 8.18 -5.24
C THR A 329 -30.30 8.68 -4.74
N VAL A 330 -29.21 7.97 -5.05
CA VAL A 330 -27.84 8.40 -4.72
C VAL A 330 -27.51 9.73 -5.39
N VAL A 331 -27.81 9.89 -6.68
CA VAL A 331 -27.56 11.13 -7.43
C VAL A 331 -28.38 12.30 -6.88
N GLU A 332 -29.64 12.05 -6.53
CA GLU A 332 -30.49 13.03 -5.85
C GLU A 332 -29.88 13.49 -4.52
N GLY A 333 -29.39 12.54 -3.71
CA GLY A 333 -28.67 12.81 -2.47
C GLY A 333 -27.41 13.66 -2.69
N LEU A 334 -26.56 13.29 -3.65
CA LEU A 334 -25.34 14.02 -4.01
C LEU A 334 -25.64 15.42 -4.54
N GLY A 335 -26.69 15.58 -5.34
CA GLY A 335 -27.19 16.88 -5.81
C GLY A 335 -27.61 17.79 -4.65
N GLY A 336 -28.28 17.23 -3.63
CA GLY A 336 -28.76 17.98 -2.46
C GLY A 336 -27.67 18.39 -1.45
N LEU A 337 -26.51 17.73 -1.41
CA LEU A 337 -25.45 18.01 -0.44
C LEU A 337 -24.90 19.44 -0.55
N ARG A 338 -24.73 19.98 -1.76
CA ARG A 338 -24.27 21.36 -1.96
C ARG A 338 -25.25 22.39 -1.38
N ASN A 339 -26.56 22.16 -1.47
CA ASN A 339 -27.55 23.12 -0.98
C ASN A 339 -27.58 23.19 0.57
N LYS A 340 -27.15 22.12 1.23
CA LYS A 340 -27.06 22.07 2.69
C LYS A 340 -25.70 22.54 3.22
N PHE A 341 -24.61 22.38 2.49
CA PHE A 341 -23.25 22.69 2.97
C PHE A 341 -22.55 23.85 2.25
N GLY A 342 -22.96 24.21 1.05
CA GLY A 342 -22.37 25.29 0.26
C GLY A 342 -22.81 26.70 0.66
N ASP A 343 -21.89 27.63 0.48
CA ASP A 343 -21.86 29.02 0.97
C ASP A 343 -22.94 29.99 0.43
N ALA A 344 -23.96 29.49 -0.29
CA ALA A 344 -24.81 30.35 -1.12
C ALA A 344 -25.93 31.10 -0.38
N HIS A 345 -26.24 30.79 0.88
CA HIS A 345 -27.23 31.54 1.67
C HIS A 345 -26.84 31.60 3.15
N GLY A 346 -26.55 32.81 3.64
CA GLY A 346 -26.53 33.25 5.04
C GLY A 346 -26.20 32.20 6.10
N MET A 347 -24.98 32.23 6.63
CA MET A 347 -24.52 31.32 7.67
C MET A 347 -25.41 31.38 8.93
N SER A 348 -26.09 30.28 9.25
CA SER A 348 -26.66 30.05 10.58
C SER A 348 -25.65 29.32 11.46
N LYS A 349 -25.47 29.76 12.71
CA LYS A 349 -24.45 29.31 13.69
C LYS A 349 -24.45 27.81 14.08
N LYS A 350 -25.20 26.92 13.38
CA LYS A 350 -25.45 25.51 13.77
C LYS A 350 -25.31 24.48 12.63
N LYS A 351 -24.48 24.69 11.61
CA LYS A 351 -24.20 23.63 10.61
C LYS A 351 -22.92 22.85 10.94
N SER A 352 -23.06 21.53 11.05
CA SER A 352 -21.98 20.55 11.17
C SER A 352 -21.23 20.46 9.84
N LYS A 353 -19.90 20.59 9.84
CA LYS A 353 -19.07 20.42 8.63
C LYS A 353 -18.98 18.93 8.25
N PRO A 354 -18.97 18.58 6.95
CA PRO A 354 -18.75 17.20 6.52
C PRO A 354 -17.38 16.69 6.99
N ALA A 355 -17.38 15.59 7.74
CA ALA A 355 -16.14 14.87 8.07
C ALA A 355 -15.60 14.07 6.87
N VAL A 356 -14.31 13.74 6.88
CA VAL A 356 -13.59 12.96 5.85
C VAL A 356 -14.38 11.73 5.39
N ARG A 357 -14.93 10.93 6.31
CA ARG A 357 -15.73 9.73 5.97
C ARG A 357 -16.93 10.00 5.04
N HIS A 358 -17.54 11.18 5.13
CA HIS A 358 -18.68 11.55 4.27
C HIS A 358 -18.19 11.94 2.86
N ALA A 359 -17.06 12.65 2.78
CA ALA A 359 -16.41 12.93 1.52
C ALA A 359 -15.95 11.64 0.83
N THR A 360 -15.37 10.71 1.58
CA THR A 360 -14.98 9.39 1.07
C THR A 360 -16.16 8.64 0.47
N LEU A 361 -17.29 8.59 1.15
CA LEU A 361 -18.51 7.95 0.63
C LEU A 361 -19.00 8.65 -0.65
N ALA A 362 -19.11 9.98 -0.63
CA ALA A 362 -19.64 10.75 -1.75
C ALA A 362 -18.77 10.65 -3.00
N VAL A 363 -17.45 10.75 -2.83
CA VAL A 363 -16.47 10.54 -3.89
C VAL A 363 -16.64 9.11 -4.40
N ASN A 364 -16.43 8.07 -3.60
CA ASN A 364 -16.50 6.67 -4.04
C ASN A 364 -17.80 6.31 -4.80
N LEU A 365 -18.96 6.76 -4.32
CA LEU A 365 -20.24 6.58 -5.03
C LEU A 365 -20.24 7.24 -6.40
N SER A 366 -19.82 8.51 -6.48
CA SER A 366 -19.71 9.24 -7.75
C SER A 366 -18.83 8.50 -8.75
N GLY A 367 -17.69 7.98 -8.31
CA GLY A 367 -16.77 7.28 -9.19
C GLY A 367 -17.32 5.97 -9.73
N ALA A 368 -17.92 5.16 -8.84
CA ALA A 368 -18.56 3.91 -9.25
C ALA A 368 -19.66 4.15 -10.29
N MET A 369 -20.47 5.21 -10.09
CA MET A 369 -21.51 5.59 -11.04
C MET A 369 -20.94 6.07 -12.37
N CYS A 370 -19.94 6.95 -12.36
CA CYS A 370 -19.30 7.44 -13.57
C CYS A 370 -18.67 6.30 -14.38
N SER A 371 -17.97 5.38 -13.70
CA SER A 371 -17.39 4.19 -14.30
C SER A 371 -18.46 3.35 -15.01
N PHE A 372 -19.57 3.07 -14.31
CA PHE A 372 -20.65 2.25 -14.86
C PHE A 372 -21.32 2.91 -16.08
N LEU A 373 -21.57 4.23 -16.03
CA LEU A 373 -22.15 4.99 -17.14
C LEU A 373 -21.24 4.93 -18.38
N LEU A 374 -19.94 5.21 -18.21
CA LEU A 374 -18.97 5.20 -19.32
C LEU A 374 -18.78 3.79 -19.90
N GLN A 375 -18.68 2.75 -19.08
CA GLN A 375 -18.59 1.37 -19.56
C GLN A 375 -19.84 0.98 -20.36
N THR A 376 -21.02 1.36 -19.89
CA THR A 376 -22.28 1.11 -20.61
C THR A 376 -22.30 1.87 -21.93
N PHE A 377 -21.89 3.14 -21.93
CA PHE A 377 -21.82 3.97 -23.12
C PHE A 377 -20.86 3.42 -24.18
N ASN A 378 -19.64 3.03 -23.77
CA ASN A 378 -18.64 2.45 -24.66
C ASN A 378 -19.12 1.11 -25.24
N HIS A 379 -19.73 0.26 -24.42
CA HIS A 379 -20.34 -0.98 -24.90
C HIS A 379 -21.42 -0.73 -25.97
N LEU A 380 -22.26 0.29 -25.79
CA LEU A 380 -23.28 0.67 -26.77
C LEU A 380 -22.66 1.26 -28.05
N LYS A 381 -21.59 2.07 -27.94
CA LYS A 381 -20.83 2.61 -29.09
C LYS A 381 -20.20 1.50 -29.94
N GLU A 382 -19.55 0.53 -29.31
CA GLU A 382 -18.97 -0.64 -29.99
C GLU A 382 -20.06 -1.41 -30.75
N LYS A 383 -21.19 -1.71 -30.09
CA LYS A 383 -22.30 -2.44 -30.71
C LYS A 383 -22.93 -1.71 -31.91
N SER A 384 -22.95 -0.37 -31.89
CA SER A 384 -23.39 0.46 -33.03
C SER A 384 -22.35 0.54 -34.16
N SER A 385 -21.08 0.20 -33.92
CA SER A 385 -20.03 0.21 -34.96
C SER A 385 -19.95 -1.10 -35.75
N TYR A 386 -20.55 -2.18 -35.22
CA TYR A 386 -20.62 -3.50 -35.86
C TYR A 386 -21.94 -3.79 -36.61
N ASN A 387 -22.92 -2.89 -36.52
CA ASN A 387 -24.18 -2.92 -37.28
C ASN A 387 -24.22 -1.74 -38.24
#